data_AF-A0A354QUR7-F1
#
_entry.id   AF-A0A354QUR7-F1
#
_cell.length_a   1.000
_cell.length_b   1.000
_cell.length_c   1.000
_cell.angle_alpha   90.00
_cell.angle_beta   90.00
_cell.angle_gamma   90.00
#
_symmetry.space_group_name_H-M   'P 1'
#
loop_
_entity.id
_entity.type
_entity.pdbx_description
1 polymer ?
#
loop_
_entity_poly.entity_id
_entity_poly.type
_entity_poly.pdbx_seq_one_letter_code
_entity_poly.pdbx_strand_id
1 'polypeptide(L)'
;MAQINIKLTDEQKEEISRIAKEKGVSITQLVINSILNKEQFYTDNEDIERKENSKESTENNLDNNKENLLYKELCEVLQGQIAQKDIQIDQLHKIIYNKDTLLIEQDTRKKHWWEFWKTNDKD
;
A
#
# COMPACT_ATOMS: atom_id res chain seq x y z
N MET A 1 33.02 -19.45 -22.33
CA MET A 1 31.81 -19.71 -21.53
C MET A 1 31.99 -19.00 -20.20
N ALA A 2 30.97 -18.28 -19.72
CA ALA A 2 31.02 -17.63 -18.42
C ALA A 2 30.54 -18.60 -17.33
N GLN A 3 31.19 -18.59 -16.18
CA GLN A 3 30.80 -19.41 -15.02
C GLN A 3 30.50 -18.49 -13.84
N ILE A 4 29.39 -18.75 -13.15
CA ILE A 4 28.97 -18.03 -11.95
C ILE A 4 28.94 -19.03 -10.79
N ASN A 5 29.69 -18.74 -9.73
CA ASN A 5 29.72 -19.56 -8.51
C ASN A 5 28.85 -18.88 -7.45
N ILE A 6 27.85 -19.61 -6.94
CA ILE A 6 26.92 -19.12 -5.92
C ILE A 6 27.12 -19.97 -4.65
N LYS A 7 27.32 -19.31 -3.51
CA LYS A 7 27.34 -19.97 -2.20
C LYS A 7 25.91 -20.03 -1.67
N LEU A 8 25.48 -21.21 -1.26
CA LEU A 8 24.14 -21.50 -0.76
C LEU A 8 24.26 -22.25 0.56
N THR A 9 23.24 -22.14 1.42
CA THR A 9 23.06 -23.07 2.54
C THR A 9 22.47 -24.39 2.06
N ASP A 10 22.56 -25.43 2.89
CA ASP A 10 21.99 -26.74 2.56
C ASP A 10 20.46 -26.67 2.37
N GLU A 11 19.76 -25.90 3.22
CA GLU A 11 18.31 -25.65 3.10
C GLU A 11 17.94 -24.98 1.77
N GLN A 12 18.69 -23.95 1.35
CA GLN A 12 18.45 -23.26 0.08
C GLN A 12 18.68 -24.19 -1.12
N LYS A 13 19.68 -25.06 -1.03
CA LYS A 13 19.97 -26.05 -2.08
C LYS A 13 18.86 -27.08 -2.20
N GLU A 14 18.31 -27.55 -1.08
CA GLU A 14 17.16 -28.46 -1.07
C GLU A 14 15.93 -27.81 -1.68
N GLU A 15 15.65 -26.56 -1.33
CA GLU A 15 14.51 -25.81 -1.86
C GLU A 15 14.60 -25.62 -3.38
N ILE A 16 15.76 -25.19 -3.89
CA ILE A 16 16.00 -25.05 -5.33
C ILE A 16 15.85 -26.40 -6.04
N SER A 17 16.32 -27.47 -5.41
CA SER A 17 16.21 -28.82 -5.97
C SER A 17 14.76 -29.31 -6.02
N ARG A 18 13.95 -28.96 -5.02
CA ARG A 18 12.51 -29.28 -4.99
C ARG A 18 11.76 -28.55 -6.09
N ILE A 19 11.97 -27.24 -6.21
CA ILE A 19 11.32 -26.40 -7.24
C ILE A 19 11.74 -26.86 -8.65
N ALA A 20 13.01 -27.22 -8.84
CA ALA A 20 13.49 -27.73 -10.12
C ALA A 20 12.82 -29.05 -10.51
N LYS A 21 12.64 -29.97 -9.55
CA LYS A 21 11.92 -31.25 -9.77
C LYS A 21 10.45 -31.02 -10.10
N GLU A 22 9.78 -30.15 -9.35
CA GLU A 22 8.37 -29.81 -9.58
C GLU A 22 8.14 -29.22 -10.98
N LYS A 23 9.06 -28.36 -11.43
CA LYS A 23 9.00 -27.73 -12.76
C LYS A 23 9.59 -28.58 -13.89
N GLY A 24 10.17 -29.75 -13.59
CA GLY A 24 10.79 -30.64 -14.59
C GLY A 24 12.01 -30.03 -15.31
N VAL A 25 12.70 -29.07 -14.69
CA VAL A 25 13.85 -28.36 -15.30
C VAL A 25 15.14 -28.61 -14.51
N SER A 26 16.29 -28.41 -15.15
CA SER A 26 17.58 -28.48 -14.44
C SER A 26 17.75 -27.29 -13.51
N ILE A 27 18.49 -27.47 -12.41
CA ILE A 27 18.77 -26.39 -11.44
C ILE A 27 19.43 -25.20 -12.14
N THR A 28 20.39 -25.46 -13.04
CA THR A 28 21.06 -24.42 -13.81
C THR A 28 20.08 -23.65 -14.68
N GLN A 29 19.16 -24.34 -15.37
CA GLN A 29 18.16 -23.69 -16.21
C GLN A 29 17.17 -22.89 -15.37
N LEU A 30 16.76 -23.41 -14.21
CA LEU A 30 15.90 -22.70 -13.26
C LEU A 30 16.54 -21.39 -12.81
N VAL A 31 17.80 -21.43 -12.37
CA VAL A 31 18.54 -20.25 -11.90
C VAL A 31 18.75 -19.25 -13.03
N ILE A 32 19.12 -19.72 -14.23
CA ILE A 32 19.28 -18.85 -15.41
C ILE A 32 17.94 -18.18 -15.75
N ASN A 33 16.84 -18.94 -15.80
CA ASN A 33 15.52 -18.39 -16.09
C ASN A 33 15.08 -17.40 -15.01
N SER A 34 15.34 -17.68 -13.72
CA SER A 34 15.02 -16.77 -12.63
C SER A 34 15.82 -15.46 -12.67
N ILE A 35 17.06 -15.49 -13.17
CA ILE A 35 17.90 -14.28 -13.29
C ILE A 35 17.56 -13.49 -14.56
N LEU A 36 17.29 -14.17 -15.67
CA LEU A 36 17.03 -13.54 -16.97
C LEU A 36 15.58 -13.07 -17.13
N ASN A 37 14.61 -13.82 -16.60
CA ASN A 37 13.19 -13.44 -16.62
C ASN A 37 12.89 -12.47 -15.48
N LYS A 38 13.49 -11.28 -15.52
CA LYS A 38 13.16 -10.18 -14.61
C LYS A 38 11.73 -9.65 -14.78
N GLU A 39 11.09 -9.93 -15.91
CA GLU A 39 9.73 -9.48 -16.21
C GLU A 39 8.66 -10.09 -15.29
N GLN A 40 8.92 -11.17 -14.55
CA GLN A 40 7.92 -11.72 -13.60
C GLN A 40 8.08 -11.26 -12.15
N PHE A 41 9.16 -10.56 -11.81
CA PHE A 41 9.36 -10.04 -10.44
C PHE A 41 9.15 -8.53 -10.32
N TYR A 42 9.06 -7.81 -11.45
CA TYR A 42 8.77 -6.37 -11.48
C TYR A 42 7.39 -6.00 -12.06
N THR A 43 6.55 -6.97 -12.41
CA THR A 43 5.14 -6.72 -12.80
C THR A 43 4.18 -7.02 -11.65
N ASP A 44 4.44 -6.44 -10.47
CA ASP A 44 3.38 -6.11 -9.51
C ASP A 44 3.01 -4.61 -9.59
N ASN A 45 3.58 -3.87 -10.55
CA ASN A 45 3.13 -2.53 -10.87
C ASN A 45 3.05 -2.36 -12.39
N GLU A 46 1.78 -2.22 -12.82
CA GLU A 46 1.33 -1.58 -14.05
C GLU A 46 1.55 -2.36 -15.37
N ASP A 47 0.42 -2.49 -16.09
CA ASP A 47 0.27 -2.85 -17.49
C ASP A 47 0.37 -4.34 -17.89
N ILE A 48 -0.74 -5.08 -17.69
CA ILE A 48 -1.10 -6.20 -18.56
C ILE A 48 -2.28 -5.80 -19.43
N GLU A 49 -2.00 -4.94 -20.41
CA GLU A 49 -2.65 -5.02 -21.71
C GLU A 49 -1.86 -5.99 -22.59
N ARG A 50 -2.56 -7.01 -23.11
CA ARG A 50 -2.21 -7.84 -24.29
C ARG A 50 -1.16 -8.94 -24.11
N LYS A 51 -1.67 -10.17 -23.89
CA LYS A 51 -1.42 -11.26 -24.85
C LYS A 51 -2.47 -12.36 -24.74
N GLU A 52 -3.49 -12.25 -25.59
CA GLU A 52 -4.28 -13.40 -26.02
C GLU A 52 -3.37 -14.42 -26.72
N ASN A 53 -3.42 -15.66 -26.23
CA ASN A 53 -3.43 -16.93 -26.98
C ASN A 53 -2.63 -18.00 -26.24
N SER A 54 -3.31 -18.86 -25.49
CA SER A 54 -3.40 -20.28 -25.85
C SER A 54 -4.45 -20.97 -24.97
N LYS A 55 -5.34 -21.70 -25.64
CA LYS A 55 -6.35 -22.59 -25.07
C LYS A 55 -5.69 -23.62 -24.15
N GLU A 56 -6.24 -23.82 -22.94
CA GLU A 56 -6.68 -25.10 -22.37
C GLU A 56 -7.18 -24.85 -20.92
N SER A 57 -8.18 -25.61 -20.46
CA SER A 57 -8.74 -25.65 -19.09
C SER A 57 -10.03 -24.84 -18.83
N THR A 58 -11.15 -25.27 -19.43
CA THR A 58 -12.49 -24.71 -19.22
C THR A 58 -13.22 -25.21 -17.96
N GLU A 59 -12.53 -25.85 -17.00
CA GLU A 59 -13.20 -26.39 -15.79
C GLU A 59 -12.74 -25.75 -14.45
N ASN A 60 -11.63 -24.99 -14.43
CA ASN A 60 -11.16 -24.31 -13.21
C ASN A 60 -11.55 -22.81 -13.11
N ASN A 61 -12.36 -22.29 -14.05
CA ASN A 61 -12.60 -20.85 -14.20
C ASN A 61 -13.76 -20.28 -13.36
N LEU A 62 -14.62 -21.12 -12.77
CA LEU A 62 -15.81 -20.63 -12.06
C LEU A 62 -15.50 -20.17 -10.62
N ASP A 63 -14.65 -20.92 -9.90
CA ASP A 63 -14.27 -20.57 -8.52
C ASP A 63 -13.37 -19.33 -8.45
N ASN A 64 -12.42 -19.21 -9.39
CA ASN A 64 -11.55 -18.03 -9.50
C ASN A 64 -12.33 -16.73 -9.73
N ASN A 65 -13.49 -16.78 -10.40
CA ASN A 65 -14.29 -15.57 -10.65
C ASN A 65 -14.96 -15.07 -9.35
N LYS A 66 -15.46 -15.99 -8.52
CA LYS A 66 -16.12 -15.63 -7.26
C LYS A 66 -15.14 -15.06 -6.24
N GLU A 67 -13.95 -15.64 -6.14
CA GLU A 67 -12.88 -15.08 -5.30
C GLU A 67 -12.43 -13.70 -5.82
N ASN A 68 -12.26 -13.55 -7.14
CA ASN A 68 -11.87 -12.27 -7.74
C ASN A 68 -12.92 -11.16 -7.49
N LEU A 69 -14.22 -11.49 -7.59
CA LEU A 69 -15.31 -10.59 -7.24
C LEU A 69 -15.26 -10.17 -5.77
N LEU A 70 -15.03 -11.13 -4.85
CA LEU A 70 -14.93 -10.83 -3.41
C LEU A 70 -13.71 -9.94 -3.10
N TYR A 71 -12.57 -10.20 -3.72
CA TYR A 71 -11.37 -9.35 -3.58
C TYR A 71 -11.62 -7.94 -4.12
N LYS A 72 -12.33 -7.82 -5.24
CA LYS A 72 -12.70 -6.52 -5.81
C LYS A 72 -13.62 -5.74 -4.88
N GLU A 73 -14.68 -6.35 -4.37
CA GLU A 73 -15.60 -5.72 -3.42
C GLU A 73 -14.87 -5.28 -2.14
N LEU A 74 -13.98 -6.11 -1.61
CA LEU A 74 -13.14 -5.76 -0.46
C LEU A 74 -12.26 -4.54 -0.76
N CYS A 75 -11.61 -4.51 -1.92
CA CYS A 75 -10.79 -3.37 -2.35
C CYS A 75 -11.62 -2.07 -2.48
N GLU A 76 -12.83 -2.14 -3.05
CA GLU A 76 -13.73 -0.99 -3.16
C GLU A 76 -14.16 -0.46 -1.78
N VAL A 77 -14.48 -1.35 -0.84
CA VAL A 77 -14.83 -0.97 0.54
C VAL A 77 -13.64 -0.30 1.23
N LEU A 78 -12.44 -0.88 1.11
CA LEU A 78 -11.23 -0.32 1.72
C LEU A 78 -10.88 1.06 1.14
N GLN A 79 -11.00 1.23 -0.19
CA GLN A 79 -10.80 2.53 -0.83
C GLN A 79 -11.82 3.57 -0.33
N GLY A 80 -13.09 3.19 -0.19
CA GLY A 80 -14.12 4.05 0.38
C GLY A 80 -13.80 4.49 1.82
N GLN A 81 -13.28 3.57 2.64
CA GLN A 81 -12.84 3.87 4.00
C GLN A 81 -11.66 4.83 4.05
N ILE A 82 -10.68 4.69 3.14
CA ILE A 82 -9.54 5.60 3.03
C ILE A 82 -10.02 7.02 2.69
N ALA A 83 -10.86 7.16 1.66
CA ALA A 83 -11.41 8.46 1.28
C ALA A 83 -12.19 9.14 2.42
N GLN A 84 -12.97 8.36 3.19
CA GLN A 84 -13.65 8.88 4.37
C GLN A 84 -12.69 9.34 5.47
N LYS A 85 -11.59 8.60 5.71
CA LYS A 85 -10.55 8.97 6.68
C LYS A 85 -9.85 10.27 6.27
N ASP A 86 -9.55 10.45 4.98
CA ASP A 86 -8.95 11.69 4.48
C ASP A 86 -9.86 12.90 4.71
N ILE A 87 -11.16 12.77 4.44
CA ILE A 87 -12.15 13.83 4.73
C ILE A 87 -12.20 14.17 6.22
N GLN A 88 -12.14 13.16 7.10
CA GLN A 88 -12.12 13.38 8.55
C GLN A 88 -10.85 14.12 9.00
N ILE A 89 -9.69 13.77 8.43
CA ILE A 89 -8.43 14.46 8.71
C ILE A 89 -8.53 15.94 8.32
N ASP A 90 -9.07 16.24 7.13
CA ASP A 90 -9.27 17.63 6.69
C ASP A 90 -10.22 18.41 7.60
N GLN A 91 -11.30 17.77 8.07
CA GLN A 91 -12.21 18.38 9.03
C GLN A 91 -11.52 18.67 10.37
N LEU A 92 -10.72 17.73 10.88
CA LEU A 92 -9.95 17.92 12.10
C LEU A 92 -8.93 19.05 11.97
N HIS A 93 -8.21 19.13 10.85
CA HIS A 93 -7.30 20.24 10.57
C HIS A 93 -8.03 21.60 10.60
N LYS A 94 -9.23 21.70 10.00
CA LYS A 94 -10.05 22.92 10.07
C LYS A 94 -10.47 23.27 11.50
N ILE A 95 -10.88 22.28 12.28
CA ILE A 95 -11.28 22.47 13.69
C ILE A 95 -10.09 22.97 14.52
N ILE A 96 -8.91 22.35 14.35
CA ILE A 96 -7.68 22.74 15.05
C ILE A 96 -7.31 24.17 14.68
N TYR A 97 -7.28 24.50 13.39
CA TYR A 97 -6.96 25.85 12.93
C TYR A 97 -7.92 26.91 13.51
N ASN A 98 -9.22 26.65 13.50
CA ASN A 98 -10.20 27.55 14.08
C ASN A 98 -10.01 27.71 15.58
N LYS A 99 -9.71 26.62 16.30
CA LYS A 99 -9.44 26.64 17.74
C LYS A 99 -8.19 27.46 18.05
N ASP A 100 -7.11 27.26 17.31
CA ASP A 100 -5.84 27.97 17.50
C ASP A 100 -6.01 29.46 17.18
N THR A 101 -6.76 29.80 16.14
CA THR A 101 -7.11 31.19 15.80
C THR A 101 -7.94 31.84 16.91
N LEU A 102 -8.95 31.16 17.45
CA LEU A 102 -9.75 31.66 18.57
C LEU A 102 -8.91 31.85 19.84
N LEU A 103 -7.95 30.96 20.10
CA LEU A 103 -7.02 31.12 21.23
C LEU A 103 -6.15 32.36 21.04
N ILE A 104 -5.61 32.59 19.85
CA ILE A 104 -4.82 33.80 19.54
C ILE A 104 -5.68 35.07 19.67
N GLU A 105 -6.92 35.04 19.18
CA GLU A 105 -7.85 36.17 19.36
C GLU A 105 -8.20 36.44 20.83
N GLN A 106 -8.35 35.41 21.65
CA GLN A 106 -8.58 35.58 23.09
C GLN A 106 -7.32 36.09 23.79
N ASP A 107 -6.13 35.61 23.38
CA ASP A 107 -4.85 36.04 23.93
C ASP A 107 -4.51 37.50 23.57
N THR A 108 -4.97 37.95 22.41
CA THR A 108 -4.85 39.36 21.97
C THR A 108 -5.93 40.26 22.56
N ARG A 109 -7.10 39.72 22.93
CA ARG A 109 -8.15 40.40 23.72
C ARG A 109 -7.91 40.32 25.23
N LYS A 110 -6.67 40.15 25.69
CA LYS A 110 -6.32 40.23 27.12
C LYS A 110 -6.63 41.62 27.65
N LYS A 111 -7.87 41.80 28.15
CA LYS A 111 -8.17 42.86 29.11
C LYS A 111 -7.23 42.66 30.28
N HIS A 112 -6.33 43.61 30.45
CA HIS A 112 -5.37 43.50 31.52
C HIS A 112 -6.10 43.66 32.86
N TRP A 113 -5.72 42.89 33.88
CA TRP A 113 -6.38 42.92 35.18
C TRP A 113 -6.42 44.32 35.82
N TRP A 114 -5.50 45.22 35.42
CA TRP A 114 -5.50 46.62 35.85
C TRP A 114 -6.52 47.51 35.13
N GLU A 115 -7.06 47.12 33.96
CA GLU A 115 -8.15 47.85 33.27
C GLU A 115 -9.47 47.73 34.03
N PHE A 116 -9.64 46.65 34.81
CA PHE A 116 -10.79 46.44 35.69
C PHE A 116 -10.96 47.53 36.76
N TRP A 117 -9.86 48.20 37.12
CA TRP A 117 -9.87 49.27 38.14
C TRP A 117 -10.13 50.65 37.53
N LYS A 118 -10.01 50.83 36.21
CA LYS A 118 -10.20 52.13 35.55
C LYS A 118 -11.66 52.54 35.36
N THR A 119 -12.62 51.64 35.62
CA THR A 119 -14.04 51.90 35.41
C THR A 119 -14.80 52.36 36.65
N ASN A 120 -14.15 52.42 37.83
CA ASN A 120 -14.80 52.79 39.09
C ASN A 120 -14.63 54.26 39.51
N ASP A 121 -13.94 55.10 38.72
CA ASP A 121 -13.71 56.52 39.04
C ASP A 121 -14.75 57.48 38.42
N LYS A 122 -15.96 56.99 38.14
CA LYS A 122 -17.08 57.85 37.70
C LYS A 122 -18.34 57.54 38.50
N ASP A 123 -18.34 57.94 39.77
CA ASP A 123 -19.53 58.32 40.53
C ASP A 123 -19.26 59.64 41.24
#